data_AF-A0A447V3E9-F1
#
_entry.id   AF-A0A447V3E9-F1
#
_cell.length_a   1.000
_cell.length_b   1.000
_cell.length_c   1.000
_cell.angle_alpha   90.00
_cell.angle_beta   90.00
_cell.angle_gamma   90.00
#
_symmetry.space_group_name_H-M   'P 1'
#
loop_
_entity.id
_entity.type
_entity.pdbx_description
1 polymer ?
#
loop_
_entity_poly.entity_id
_entity_poly.type
_entity_poly.pdbx_seq_one_letter_code
_entity_poly.pdbx_strand_id
1 'polypeptide(L)'
;MSDIERYVITVHFEERSLADINELNNQLTRGGFSLTLTDEEGKIHELGPGSFGLVSTLDEHEVEALARGLGNVALGKEPDVDVTRWEIWQQQKP
;
A
#
# COMPACT_ATOMS: atom_id res chain seq x y z
N MET A 1 17.02 -16.91 4.09
CA MET A 1 15.55 -17.02 4.03
C MET A 1 15.07 -15.60 4.13
N SER A 2 14.31 -15.11 3.15
CA SER A 2 13.66 -13.80 3.28
C SER A 2 12.42 -14.02 4.12
N ASP A 3 12.32 -13.33 5.24
CA ASP A 3 11.15 -13.39 6.11
C ASP A 3 9.96 -12.73 5.39
N ILE A 4 8.78 -13.32 5.53
CA ILE A 4 7.56 -12.73 4.98
C ILE A 4 7.09 -11.66 5.95
N GLU A 5 7.10 -10.41 5.51
CA GLU A 5 6.64 -9.25 6.28
C GLU A 5 5.32 -8.69 5.72
N ARG A 6 4.64 -7.87 6.53
CA ARG A 6 3.42 -7.14 6.15
C ARG A 6 3.71 -5.65 6.18
N TYR A 7 3.35 -4.97 5.11
CA TYR A 7 3.54 -3.52 4.96
C TYR A 7 2.21 -2.82 4.76
N VAL A 8 2.13 -1.59 5.26
CA VAL A 8 1.10 -0.61 4.91
C VAL A 8 1.78 0.49 4.11
N ILE A 9 1.23 0.75 2.93
CA ILE A 9 1.73 1.69 1.93
C ILE A 9 0.71 2.81 1.82
N THR A 10 1.13 4.06 2.08
CA THR A 10 0.28 5.24 1.97
C THR A 10 0.71 6.06 0.77
N VAL A 11 -0.19 6.26 -0.19
CA VAL A 11 0.09 7.04 -1.40
C VAL A 11 -0.42 8.47 -1.22
N HIS A 12 0.49 9.44 -1.32
CA HIS A 12 0.20 10.87 -1.22
C HIS A 12 0.01 11.49 -2.60
N PHE A 13 -1.13 12.13 -2.81
CA PHE A 13 -1.40 12.86 -4.04
C PHE A 13 -2.34 14.04 -3.76
N GLU A 14 -1.92 15.24 -4.19
CA GLU A 14 -2.49 16.55 -3.84
C GLU A 14 -3.88 16.79 -4.45
N GLU A 15 -4.13 16.30 -5.67
CA GLU A 15 -5.41 16.42 -6.36
C GLU A 15 -5.90 15.03 -6.74
N ARG A 16 -7.07 14.63 -6.21
CA ARG A 16 -7.67 13.32 -6.46
C ARG A 16 -8.92 13.48 -7.34
N SER A 17 -8.84 13.18 -8.63
CA SER A 17 -10.07 12.88 -9.35
C SER A 17 -10.55 11.48 -8.95
N LEU A 18 -11.87 11.23 -9.03
CA LEU A 18 -12.41 9.88 -8.79
C LEU A 18 -11.84 8.85 -9.78
N ALA A 19 -11.48 9.31 -10.99
CA ALA A 19 -10.85 8.45 -11.99
C ALA A 19 -9.45 8.01 -11.54
N ASP A 20 -8.63 8.93 -11.02
CA ASP A 20 -7.27 8.64 -10.55
C ASP A 20 -7.27 7.67 -9.36
N ILE A 21 -8.19 7.87 -8.41
CA ILE A 21 -8.37 6.95 -7.27
C ILE A 21 -8.72 5.55 -7.78
N ASN A 22 -9.64 5.45 -8.75
CA ASN A 22 -10.05 4.17 -9.29
C ASN A 22 -8.93 3.46 -10.05
N GLU A 23 -8.16 4.19 -10.88
CA GLU A 23 -7.05 3.58 -11.60
C GLU A 23 -5.93 3.15 -10.66
N LEU A 24 -5.60 3.96 -9.65
CA LEU A 24 -4.62 3.60 -8.63
C LEU A 24 -5.04 2.33 -7.87
N ASN A 25 -6.29 2.28 -7.40
CA ASN A 25 -6.83 1.10 -6.71
C ASN A 25 -6.75 -0.14 -7.60
N ASN A 26 -7.19 -0.03 -8.85
CA ASN A 26 -7.17 -1.12 -9.81
C ASN A 26 -5.74 -1.61 -10.06
N GLN A 27 -4.80 -0.68 -10.28
CA GLN A 27 -3.42 -1.00 -10.62
C GLN A 27 -2.68 -1.64 -9.44
N LEU A 28 -2.81 -1.11 -8.24
CA LEU A 28 -2.20 -1.69 -7.04
C LEU A 28 -2.83 -3.05 -6.68
N THR A 29 -4.16 -3.20 -6.82
CA THR A 29 -4.82 -4.49 -6.58
C THR A 29 -4.31 -5.57 -7.55
N ARG A 30 -4.10 -5.23 -8.83
CA ARG A 30 -3.46 -6.13 -9.81
C ARG A 30 -2.01 -6.46 -9.45
N GLY A 31 -1.32 -5.53 -8.79
CA GLY A 31 0.04 -5.71 -8.26
C GLY A 31 0.13 -6.55 -6.98
N GLY A 32 -1.00 -7.07 -6.48
CA GLY A 32 -1.05 -7.89 -5.26
C GLY A 32 -1.24 -7.11 -3.96
N PHE A 33 -1.47 -5.80 -4.04
CA PHE A 33 -1.80 -4.98 -2.88
C PHE A 33 -3.28 -5.16 -2.50
N SER A 34 -3.61 -4.95 -1.22
CA SER A 34 -4.97 -5.09 -0.68
C SER A 34 -5.44 -3.81 0.02
N LEU A 35 -6.75 -3.57 0.09
CA LEU A 35 -7.33 -2.45 0.87
C LEU A 35 -7.48 -2.79 2.36
N THR A 36 -7.25 -4.04 2.70
CA THR A 36 -7.36 -4.58 4.05
C THR A 36 -6.15 -5.44 4.38
N LEU A 37 -5.82 -5.54 5.66
CA LEU A 37 -4.91 -6.56 6.19
C LEU A 37 -5.61 -7.34 7.28
N THR A 38 -5.27 -8.62 7.37
CA THR A 38 -5.77 -9.53 8.41
C THR A 38 -4.68 -9.71 9.46
N ASP A 39 -5.02 -9.51 10.72
CA ASP A 39 -4.11 -9.78 11.83
C ASP A 39 -3.97 -11.28 12.11
N GLU A 40 -3.14 -11.62 13.10
CA GLU A 40 -2.87 -13.01 13.47
C GLU A 40 -4.07 -13.72 14.11
N GLU A 41 -5.05 -12.96 14.63
CA GLU A 41 -6.30 -13.46 15.20
C GLU A 41 -7.39 -13.66 14.13
N GLY A 42 -7.10 -13.33 12.86
CA GLY A 42 -8.03 -13.44 11.75
C GLY A 42 -8.97 -12.24 11.59
N LYS A 43 -8.74 -11.15 12.33
CA LYS A 43 -9.54 -9.92 12.23
C LYS A 43 -9.08 -9.08 11.04
N ILE A 44 -10.06 -8.66 10.24
CA ILE A 44 -9.83 -7.81 9.08
C ILE A 44 -9.77 -6.34 9.53
N HIS A 45 -8.75 -5.63 9.06
CA HIS A 45 -8.57 -4.20 9.26
C HIS A 45 -8.62 -3.47 7.92
N GLU A 46 -9.53 -2.51 7.80
CA GLU A 46 -9.47 -1.50 6.75
C GLU A 46 -8.32 -0.53 7.00
N LEU A 47 -7.58 -0.20 5.95
CA LEU A 47 -6.37 0.63 6.01
C LEU A 47 -6.64 2.12 5.78
N GLY A 48 -7.80 2.44 5.20
CA GLY A 48 -8.23 3.81 4.92
C GLY A 48 -7.90 4.30 3.50
N PRO A 49 -8.38 5.50 3.13
CA PRO A 49 -8.28 6.01 1.76
C PRO A 49 -6.83 6.24 1.31
N GLY A 50 -6.46 5.66 0.16
CA GLY A 50 -5.11 5.78 -0.39
C GLY A 50 -4.05 4.93 0.32
N SER A 51 -4.47 4.06 1.24
CA SER A 51 -3.60 3.13 1.96
C SER A 51 -3.84 1.69 1.51
N PHE A 52 -2.75 0.94 1.37
CA PHE A 52 -2.75 -0.41 0.80
C PHE A 52 -1.85 -1.33 1.61
N GLY A 53 -2.24 -2.59 1.71
CA GLY A 53 -1.49 -3.65 2.37
C GLY A 53 -0.69 -4.45 1.35
N LEU A 54 0.48 -4.92 1.75
CA LEU A 54 1.26 -5.88 0.97
C LEU A 54 1.90 -6.90 1.90
N VAL A 55 1.73 -8.19 1.61
CA VAL A 55 2.43 -9.28 2.27
C VAL A 55 3.50 -9.79 1.32
N SER A 56 4.77 -9.65 1.69
CA SER A 56 5.88 -9.86 0.76
C SER A 56 7.15 -10.31 1.45
N THR A 57 8.12 -10.78 0.65
CA THR A 57 9.51 -11.04 1.06
C THR A 57 10.47 -9.93 0.63
N LEU A 58 9.95 -8.91 -0.04
CA LEU A 58 10.67 -7.69 -0.41
C LEU A 58 10.95 -6.85 0.83
N ASP A 59 12.05 -6.12 0.83
CA ASP A 59 12.33 -5.12 1.87
C ASP A 59 11.53 -3.81 1.66
N GLU A 60 11.57 -2.91 2.65
CA GLU A 60 10.80 -1.66 2.63
C GLU A 60 11.13 -0.76 1.42
N HIS A 61 12.39 -0.74 0.96
CA HIS A 61 12.79 0.06 -0.20
C HIS A 61 12.29 -0.56 -1.50
N GLU A 62 12.34 -1.89 -1.61
CA GLU A 62 11.79 -2.62 -2.76
C GLU A 62 10.27 -2.48 -2.84
N VAL A 63 9.57 -2.50 -1.71
CA VAL A 63 8.12 -2.25 -1.62
C VAL A 63 7.78 -0.82 -2.03
N GLU A 64 8.54 0.17 -1.56
CA GLU A 64 8.38 1.58 -1.95
C GLU A 64 8.56 1.75 -3.47
N ALA A 65 9.64 1.19 -4.02
CA ALA A 65 9.94 1.25 -5.44
C ALA A 65 8.83 0.60 -6.29
N LEU A 66 8.31 -0.54 -5.86
CA LEU A 66 7.19 -1.21 -6.52
C LEU A 66 5.92 -0.35 -6.50
N ALA A 67 5.57 0.21 -5.34
CA ALA A 67 4.39 1.05 -5.18
C ALA A 67 4.49 2.34 -6.02
N ARG A 68 5.65 3.01 -6.01
CA ARG A 68 5.95 4.19 -6.86
C ARG A 68 5.82 3.86 -8.35
N GLY A 69 6.40 2.75 -8.79
CA GLY A 69 6.33 2.31 -10.18
C GLY A 69 4.90 2.04 -10.66
N LEU A 70 4.12 1.31 -9.86
CA LEU A 70 2.71 1.04 -10.18
C LEU A 70 1.85 2.30 -10.11
N GLY A 71 2.11 3.17 -9.13
CA GLY A 71 1.46 4.48 -9.02
C GLY A 71 1.72 5.35 -10.25
N ASN A 72 2.95 5.37 -10.77
CA ASN A 72 3.27 6.08 -12.00
C ASN A 72 2.50 5.55 -13.22
N VAL A 73 2.33 4.23 -13.33
CA VAL A 73 1.51 3.64 -14.41
C VAL A 73 0.06 4.08 -14.31
N ALA A 74 -0.50 4.15 -13.09
CA ALA A 74 -1.89 4.54 -12.88
C ALA A 74 -2.14 6.04 -13.07
N LEU A 75 -1.21 6.88 -12.61
CA LEU A 75 -1.39 8.32 -12.46
C LEU A 75 -0.67 9.15 -13.53
N GLY A 76 0.19 8.52 -14.34
CA GLY A 76 1.05 9.20 -15.31
C GLY A 76 2.17 10.05 -14.70
N LYS A 77 2.31 10.02 -13.37
CA LYS A 77 3.39 10.63 -12.59
C LYS A 77 3.70 9.77 -11.38
N GLU A 78 4.96 9.77 -10.96
CA GLU A 78 5.40 9.04 -9.77
C GLU A 78 4.82 9.71 -8.51
N PRO A 79 3.99 9.01 -7.72
CA PRO A 79 3.46 9.57 -6.50
C PRO A 79 4.48 9.52 -5.37
N ASP A 80 4.24 10.33 -4.35
CA ASP A 80 4.96 10.18 -3.09
C ASP A 80 4.31 9.05 -2.26
N VAL A 81 5.14 8.25 -1.60
CA VAL A 81 4.72 7.01 -0.95
C VAL A 81 5.47 6.83 0.36
N ASP A 82 4.71 6.59 1.43
CA ASP A 82 5.26 6.10 2.69
C ASP A 82 5.03 4.60 2.83
N VAL A 83 6.06 3.87 3.26
CA VAL A 83 5.98 2.46 3.64
C VAL A 83 6.16 2.34 5.15
N THR A 84 5.26 1.60 5.81
CA THR A 84 5.33 1.33 7.24
C THR A 84 5.08 -0.15 7.49
N ARG A 85 5.89 -0.77 8.35
CA ARG A 85 5.63 -2.15 8.80
C ARG A 85 4.30 -2.24 9.53
N TRP A 86 3.58 -3.33 9.31
CA TRP A 86 2.27 -3.58 9.90
C TRP A 86 2.25 -3.39 11.42
N GLU A 87 3.27 -3.91 12.12
CA GLU A 87 3.37 -3.87 13.58
C GLU A 87 3.50 -2.43 14.10
N ILE A 88 4.15 -1.56 13.33
CA ILE A 88 4.27 -0.13 13.64
C ILE A 88 2.95 0.58 13.32
N TRP A 89 2.35 0.30 12.17
CA TRP A 89 1.09 0.91 11.76
C TRP A 89 -0.05 0.62 12.74
N GLN A 90 -0.13 -0.60 13.28
CA GLN A 90 -1.13 -0.98 14.27
C GLN A 90 -1.07 -0.13 15.55
N GLN A 91 0.12 0.33 15.95
CA GLN A 91 0.32 1.16 17.14
C GLN A 91 -0.05 2.63 16.90
N GLN A 92 0.03 3.08 15.64
CA GLN A 92 -0.27 4.45 15.23
C GLN A 92 -1.74 4.64 14.87
N LYS A 93 -2.52 3.55 14.79
CA LYS A 93 -3.93 3.59 14.43
C LYS A 93 -4.69 4.51 15.40
N PRO A 94 -5.41 5.54 14.90
CA PRO A 94 -6.21 6.42 15.75
C PRO A 94 -7.39 5.67 16.40
#